data_AF-A0A520YF30-F1
#
_entry.id   AF-A0A520YF30-F1
#
_cell.length_a   1.000
_cell.length_b   1.000
_cell.length_c   1.000
_cell.angle_alpha   90.00
_cell.angle_beta   90.00
_cell.angle_gamma   90.00
#
_symmetry.space_group_name_H-M   'P 1'
#
loop_
_entity.id
_entity.type
_entity.pdbx_description
1 polymer ?
#
loop_
_entity_poly.entity_id
_entity_poly.type
_entity_poly.pdbx_seq_one_letter_code
_entity_poly.pdbx_strand_id
1 'polypeptide(L)'
;MAASLVELTDAASVDRAARALFGSTLDARPAVSQSFAAWRTAEGEPLTTIQINEHSPKSDLDFLALHLSRARADAIVITGKILRDEPRLSFDLRADPRWGDALLNWRERRWALFEPPWLLILTNQGELDFDHPVFHGWARPLIFTSDETAARKLAAAPCPVVADAAPDIRRAIRHLQVSRGCECVSIEAGPSTARALYERPIAIKELLLSVYLEPSLDQRAQGAPLISLSEVRALFRNETCTVHREQGKHWSFHRFRR
;
A
#
# COMPACT_ATOMS: atom_id res chain seq x y z
N MET A 1 -18.82 -4.17 16.73
CA MET A 1 -17.79 -5.07 17.30
C MET A 1 -16.50 -4.96 16.49
N ALA A 2 -15.83 -3.79 16.47
CA ALA A 2 -14.60 -3.59 15.70
C ALA A 2 -13.33 -3.92 16.52
N ALA A 3 -13.37 -3.74 17.85
CA ALA A 3 -12.22 -3.97 18.73
C ALA A 3 -11.61 -5.38 18.60
N SER A 4 -12.42 -6.41 18.34
CA SER A 4 -11.92 -7.79 18.20
C SER A 4 -11.11 -8.03 16.92
N LEU A 5 -11.19 -7.18 15.89
CA LEU A 5 -10.52 -7.40 14.61
C LEU A 5 -9.07 -6.92 14.60
N VAL A 6 -8.74 -5.99 15.49
CA VAL A 6 -7.43 -5.32 15.55
C VAL A 6 -6.55 -5.88 16.67
N GLU A 7 -7.08 -6.79 17.49
CA GLU A 7 -6.32 -7.57 18.46
C GLU A 7 -5.79 -8.83 17.77
N LEU A 8 -4.49 -8.85 17.45
CA LEU A 8 -3.84 -9.97 16.75
C LEU A 8 -2.90 -10.68 17.70
N THR A 9 -3.18 -11.96 17.97
CA THR A 9 -2.42 -12.77 18.93
C THR A 9 -1.45 -13.73 18.25
N ASP A 10 -1.77 -14.19 17.03
CA ASP A 10 -1.00 -15.19 16.30
C ASP A 10 -1.30 -15.15 14.79
N ALA A 11 -0.62 -16.00 14.01
CA ALA A 11 -0.86 -16.09 12.57
C ALA A 11 -2.32 -16.44 12.19
N ALA A 12 -3.01 -17.25 13.00
CA ALA A 12 -4.39 -17.64 12.72
C ALA A 12 -5.37 -16.50 13.04
N SER A 13 -5.09 -15.64 14.01
CA SER A 13 -5.88 -14.41 14.24
C SER A 13 -5.77 -13.45 13.07
N VAL A 14 -4.61 -13.38 12.41
CA VAL A 14 -4.45 -12.59 11.18
C VAL A 14 -5.36 -13.10 10.06
N ASP A 15 -5.42 -14.42 9.83
CA ASP A 15 -6.33 -14.99 8.82
C ASP A 15 -7.81 -14.71 9.14
N ARG A 16 -8.19 -14.80 10.42
CA ARG A 16 -9.56 -14.47 10.88
C ARG A 16 -9.88 -12.99 10.67
N ALA A 17 -8.96 -12.11 11.04
CA ALA A 17 -9.11 -10.67 10.87
C ALA A 17 -9.22 -10.30 9.38
N ALA A 18 -8.34 -10.85 8.53
CA ALA A 18 -8.38 -10.63 7.09
C ALA A 18 -9.71 -11.09 6.47
N ARG A 19 -10.22 -12.27 6.86
CA ARG A 19 -11.52 -12.77 6.40
C ARG A 19 -12.67 -11.87 6.84
N ALA A 20 -12.68 -11.44 8.09
CA ALA A 20 -13.72 -10.56 8.61
C ALA A 20 -13.65 -9.14 8.00
N LEU A 21 -12.44 -8.66 7.69
CA LEU A 21 -12.21 -7.35 7.10
C LEU A 21 -12.57 -7.30 5.61
N PHE A 22 -12.16 -8.29 4.81
CA PHE A 22 -12.40 -8.26 3.36
C PHE A 22 -13.57 -9.14 2.91
N GLY A 23 -14.17 -9.93 3.80
CA GLY A 23 -15.17 -10.93 3.45
C GLY A 23 -14.58 -12.18 2.78
N SER A 24 -13.25 -12.27 2.66
CA SER A 24 -12.53 -13.40 2.09
C SER A 24 -11.13 -13.53 2.69
N THR A 25 -10.57 -14.74 2.67
CA THR A 25 -9.19 -14.99 3.12
C THR A 25 -8.18 -14.39 2.15
N LEU A 26 -7.10 -13.79 2.64
CA LEU A 26 -5.95 -13.39 1.82
C LEU A 26 -5.06 -14.61 1.57
N ASP A 27 -5.56 -15.53 0.75
CA ASP A 27 -5.03 -16.86 0.46
C ASP A 27 -4.12 -16.94 -0.77
N ALA A 28 -3.83 -15.79 -1.40
CA ALA A 28 -2.92 -15.68 -2.52
C ALA A 28 -1.99 -14.47 -2.39
N ARG A 29 -0.85 -14.54 -3.09
CA ARG A 29 0.12 -13.45 -3.30
C ARG A 29 0.10 -13.02 -4.77
N PRO A 30 -0.67 -11.99 -5.12
CA PRO A 30 -0.78 -11.52 -6.51
C PRO A 30 0.53 -10.85 -6.96
N ALA A 31 0.85 -10.97 -8.25
CA ALA A 31 2.09 -10.39 -8.80
C ALA A 31 2.26 -8.88 -8.51
N VAL A 32 1.14 -8.15 -8.54
CA VAL A 32 1.04 -6.74 -8.16
C VAL A 32 -0.25 -6.54 -7.37
N SER A 33 -0.13 -6.07 -6.14
CA SER A 33 -1.23 -5.68 -5.25
C SER A 33 -1.20 -4.17 -5.04
N GLN A 34 -2.35 -3.49 -5.04
CA GLN A 34 -2.44 -2.11 -4.60
C GLN A 34 -3.31 -2.01 -3.35
N SER A 35 -2.92 -1.16 -2.41
CA SER A 35 -3.74 -0.80 -1.25
C SER A 35 -3.91 0.71 -1.20
N PHE A 36 -5.15 1.21 -1.13
CA PHE A 36 -5.40 2.64 -0.87
C PHE A 36 -6.74 2.89 -0.20
N ALA A 37 -6.83 4.02 0.49
CA ALA A 37 -8.06 4.54 1.07
C ALA A 37 -8.67 5.63 0.18
N ALA A 38 -9.99 5.60 0.03
CA ALA A 38 -10.76 6.59 -0.72
C ALA A 38 -11.98 7.05 0.05
N TRP A 39 -12.45 8.24 -0.28
CA TRP A 39 -13.76 8.72 0.14
C TRP A 39 -14.81 8.37 -0.90
N ARG A 40 -16.00 7.99 -0.43
CA ARG A 40 -17.13 7.65 -1.26
C ARG A 40 -17.46 8.77 -2.24
N THR A 41 -17.65 8.38 -3.49
CA THR A 41 -18.23 9.19 -4.56
C THR A 41 -19.42 8.44 -5.17
N ALA A 42 -20.13 9.06 -6.13
CA ALA A 42 -21.10 8.29 -6.92
C ALA A 42 -20.40 7.17 -7.70
N GLU A 43 -21.10 6.08 -8.03
CA GLU A 43 -20.47 4.86 -8.60
C GLU A 43 -19.73 5.10 -9.94
N GLY A 44 -20.21 6.05 -10.74
CA GLY A 44 -19.58 6.49 -11.99
C GLY A 44 -18.53 7.59 -11.84
N GLU A 45 -18.34 8.13 -10.63
CA GLU A 45 -17.37 9.19 -10.38
C GLU A 45 -16.04 8.60 -9.89
N PRO A 46 -14.89 9.19 -10.27
CA PRO A 46 -13.59 8.77 -9.75
C PRO A 46 -13.55 8.83 -8.23
N LEU A 47 -13.01 7.78 -7.61
CA LEU A 47 -12.76 7.74 -6.17
C LEU A 47 -11.73 8.82 -5.80
N THR A 48 -12.09 9.68 -4.85
CA THR A 48 -11.18 10.66 -4.24
C THR A 48 -10.31 9.95 -3.22
N THR A 49 -9.00 9.81 -3.47
CA THR A 49 -8.11 9.20 -2.48
C THR A 49 -8.04 10.03 -1.21
N ILE A 50 -7.80 9.41 -0.07
CA ILE A 50 -7.63 10.12 1.20
C ILE A 50 -6.14 10.39 1.42
N GLN A 51 -5.76 11.66 1.59
CA GLN A 51 -4.39 12.01 2.00
C GLN A 51 -4.19 11.59 3.46
N ILE A 52 -2.97 11.24 3.87
CA ILE A 52 -2.66 10.93 5.27
C ILE A 52 -2.16 12.20 5.96
N ASN A 53 -3.01 12.81 6.79
CA ASN A 53 -2.69 13.98 7.60
C ASN A 53 -3.59 14.04 8.85
N GLU A 54 -3.52 15.13 9.62
CA GLU A 54 -4.31 15.32 10.85
C GLU A 54 -5.82 15.46 10.63
N HIS A 55 -6.26 15.82 9.41
CA HIS A 55 -7.67 15.97 9.05
C HIS A 55 -8.29 14.67 8.52
N SER A 56 -7.46 13.69 8.16
CA SER A 56 -7.91 12.42 7.61
C SER A 56 -8.66 11.59 8.64
N PRO A 57 -9.74 10.89 8.26
CA PRO A 57 -10.43 10.00 9.16
C PRO A 57 -9.47 8.88 9.60
N LYS A 58 -9.31 8.73 10.91
CA LYS A 58 -8.50 7.66 11.50
C LYS A 58 -9.32 6.38 11.56
N SER A 59 -8.70 5.27 11.16
CA SER A 59 -9.30 3.95 11.20
C SER A 59 -8.25 2.90 11.51
N ASP A 60 -8.45 2.11 12.57
CA ASP A 60 -7.56 1.02 12.91
C ASP A 60 -7.73 -0.13 11.90
N LEU A 61 -8.93 -0.27 11.33
CA LEU A 61 -9.23 -1.25 10.28
C LEU A 61 -8.54 -0.93 8.95
N ASP A 62 -8.50 0.34 8.53
CA ASP A 62 -7.70 0.78 7.37
C ASP A 62 -6.20 0.60 7.61
N PHE A 63 -5.75 0.93 8.82
CA PHE A 63 -4.38 0.69 9.24
C PHE A 63 -4.01 -0.79 9.17
N LEU A 64 -4.89 -1.68 9.63
CA LEU A 64 -4.73 -3.13 9.51
C LEU A 64 -4.75 -3.60 8.05
N ALA A 65 -5.66 -3.09 7.21
CA ALA A 65 -5.74 -3.43 5.79
C ALA A 65 -4.41 -3.16 5.06
N LEU A 66 -3.80 -2.00 5.33
CA LEU A 66 -2.49 -1.62 4.81
C LEU A 66 -1.40 -2.62 5.26
N HIS A 67 -1.36 -2.97 6.54
CA HIS A 67 -0.35 -3.87 7.09
C HIS A 67 -0.52 -5.32 6.61
N LEU A 68 -1.75 -5.76 6.33
CA LEU A 68 -2.02 -7.04 5.65
C LEU A 68 -1.46 -7.06 4.21
N SER A 69 -1.46 -5.92 3.51
CA SER A 69 -0.80 -5.80 2.20
C SER A 69 0.72 -5.91 2.35
N ARG A 70 1.31 -5.14 3.27
CA ARG A 70 2.75 -5.11 3.55
C ARG A 70 3.29 -6.49 3.96
N ALA A 71 2.58 -7.19 4.84
CA ALA A 71 2.99 -8.50 5.34
C ALA A 71 3.05 -9.58 4.23
N ARG A 72 2.32 -9.43 3.13
CA ARG A 72 2.33 -10.38 1.98
C ARG A 72 3.35 -10.06 0.90
N ALA A 73 4.01 -8.91 0.97
CA ALA A 73 4.81 -8.38 -0.12
C ALA A 73 6.28 -8.81 -0.04
N ASP A 74 6.91 -9.14 -1.17
CA ASP A 74 8.38 -9.22 -1.26
C ASP A 74 8.99 -7.84 -1.43
N ALA A 75 8.21 -6.92 -2.01
CA ALA A 75 8.60 -5.55 -2.23
C ALA A 75 7.41 -4.61 -2.13
N ILE A 76 7.67 -3.39 -1.69
CA ILE A 76 6.72 -2.29 -1.61
C ILE A 76 7.25 -1.15 -2.47
N VAL A 77 6.43 -0.61 -3.36
CA VAL A 77 6.75 0.60 -4.12
C VAL A 77 6.06 1.79 -3.47
N ILE A 78 6.85 2.76 -3.06
CA ILE A 78 6.42 4.07 -2.57
C ILE A 78 7.03 5.19 -3.43
N THR A 79 6.61 6.43 -3.22
CA THR A 79 7.18 7.59 -3.91
C THR A 79 7.90 8.51 -2.95
N GLY A 80 8.94 9.19 -3.42
CA GLY A 80 9.63 10.23 -2.64
C GLY A 80 8.70 11.37 -2.18
N LYS A 81 7.62 11.64 -2.94
CA LYS A 81 6.59 12.59 -2.51
C LYS A 81 5.90 12.16 -1.22
N ILE A 82 5.48 10.89 -1.11
CA ILE A 82 4.82 10.39 0.09
C ILE A 82 5.76 10.49 1.30
N LEU A 83 7.05 10.20 1.14
CA LEU A 83 8.01 10.34 2.25
C LEU A 83 8.14 11.78 2.74
N ARG A 84 8.03 12.77 1.85
CA ARG A 84 8.01 14.19 2.26
C ARG A 84 6.69 14.58 2.93
N ASP A 85 5.58 14.05 2.44
CA ASP A 85 4.26 14.33 3.00
C ASP A 85 4.05 13.62 4.37
N GLU A 86 4.74 12.51 4.61
CA GLU A 86 4.61 11.67 5.81
C GLU A 86 5.98 11.39 6.48
N PRO A 87 6.60 12.40 7.13
CA PRO A 87 7.98 12.31 7.66
C PRO A 87 8.19 11.29 8.79
N ARG A 88 7.11 10.71 9.31
CA ARG A 88 7.13 9.69 10.37
C ARG A 88 6.77 8.30 9.84
N LEU A 89 6.56 8.14 8.53
CA LEU A 89 6.14 6.88 7.95
C LEU A 89 7.18 5.79 8.20
N SER A 90 6.72 4.65 8.69
CA SER A 90 7.50 3.44 8.86
C SER A 90 6.76 2.23 8.27
N PHE A 91 7.52 1.16 8.01
CA PHE A 91 7.03 -0.09 7.43
C PHE A 91 7.06 -1.27 8.42
N ASP A 92 7.22 -0.98 9.72
CA ASP A 92 7.30 -2.02 10.74
C ASP A 92 5.96 -2.76 10.89
N LEU A 93 5.98 -4.09 10.83
CA LEU A 93 4.80 -4.92 11.06
C LEU A 93 4.38 -4.99 12.55
N ARG A 94 5.18 -4.42 13.44
CA ARG A 94 4.88 -4.24 14.87
C ARG A 94 4.37 -2.83 15.21
N ALA A 95 3.97 -2.06 14.19
CA ALA A 95 3.58 -0.66 14.38
C ALA A 95 2.40 -0.45 15.35
N ASP A 96 1.54 -1.45 15.53
CA ASP A 96 0.52 -1.48 16.58
C ASP A 96 0.93 -2.41 17.72
N PRO A 97 1.04 -1.93 18.98
CA PRO A 97 1.36 -2.77 20.13
C PRO A 97 0.40 -3.94 20.34
N ARG A 98 -0.86 -3.84 19.88
CA ARG A 98 -1.87 -4.89 19.96
C ARG A 98 -1.56 -6.10 19.08
N TRP A 99 -0.61 -5.99 18.16
CA TRP A 99 -0.29 -7.05 17.20
C TRP A 99 0.89 -7.93 17.61
N GLY A 100 1.77 -7.44 18.50
CA GLY A 100 3.02 -8.13 18.81
C GLY A 100 3.74 -8.62 17.54
N ASP A 101 4.09 -9.90 17.50
CA ASP A 101 4.69 -10.55 16.32
C ASP A 101 3.68 -11.23 15.39
N ALA A 102 2.37 -11.04 15.57
CA ALA A 102 1.35 -11.82 14.84
C ALA A 102 1.46 -11.68 13.32
N LEU A 103 1.69 -10.47 12.80
CA LEU A 103 1.87 -10.22 11.36
C LEU A 103 3.17 -10.80 10.79
N LEU A 104 4.27 -10.74 11.55
CA LEU A 104 5.54 -11.37 11.17
C LEU A 104 5.41 -12.89 11.13
N ASN A 105 4.84 -13.48 12.20
CA ASN A 105 4.56 -14.91 12.28
C ASN A 105 3.64 -15.38 11.16
N TRP A 106 2.63 -14.57 10.80
CA TRP A 106 1.75 -14.87 9.67
C TRP A 106 2.50 -14.84 8.33
N ARG A 107 3.31 -13.81 8.10
CA ARG A 107 4.16 -13.69 6.92
C ARG A 107 5.08 -14.90 6.75
N GLU A 108 5.75 -15.34 7.80
CA GLU A 108 6.65 -16.48 7.77
C GLU A 108 5.91 -17.81 7.57
N ARG A 109 4.90 -18.09 8.40
CA ARG A 109 4.20 -19.40 8.38
C ARG A 109 3.35 -19.59 7.15
N ARG A 110 2.73 -18.52 6.64
CA ARG A 110 1.82 -18.59 5.49
C ARG A 110 2.57 -18.56 4.16
N TRP A 111 3.66 -17.81 4.10
CA TRP A 111 4.31 -17.46 2.83
C TRP A 111 5.78 -17.81 2.74
N ALA A 112 6.37 -18.36 3.80
CA ALA A 112 7.81 -18.63 3.92
C ALA A 112 8.67 -17.37 3.67
N LEU A 113 8.15 -16.19 4.07
CA LEU A 113 8.81 -14.90 3.87
C LEU A 113 9.54 -14.45 5.13
N PHE A 114 10.78 -14.91 5.29
CA PHE A 114 11.63 -14.59 6.45
C PHE A 114 12.38 -13.27 6.29
N GLU A 115 12.66 -12.88 5.05
CA GLU A 115 13.39 -11.64 4.75
C GLU A 115 12.47 -10.42 4.78
N PRO A 116 12.95 -9.27 5.27
CA PRO A 116 12.22 -8.02 5.13
C PRO A 116 12.00 -7.64 3.66
N PRO A 117 10.88 -6.99 3.31
CA PRO A 117 10.59 -6.61 1.94
C PRO A 117 11.58 -5.58 1.43
N TRP A 118 11.80 -5.54 0.12
CA TRP A 118 12.39 -4.37 -0.53
C TRP A 118 11.42 -3.19 -0.42
N LEU A 119 11.94 -2.01 -0.09
CA LEU A 119 11.19 -0.76 -0.16
C LEU A 119 11.76 0.08 -1.31
N LEU A 120 11.13 -0.01 -2.48
CA LEU A 120 11.52 0.75 -3.65
C LEU A 120 10.90 2.15 -3.58
N ILE A 121 11.75 3.16 -3.47
CA ILE A 121 11.40 4.58 -3.40
C ILE A 121 11.56 5.16 -4.80
N LEU A 122 10.43 5.34 -5.50
CA LEU A 122 10.40 5.97 -6.82
C LEU A 122 10.47 7.49 -6.67
N THR A 123 11.49 8.12 -7.25
CA THR A 123 11.65 9.58 -7.21
C THR A 123 12.26 10.13 -8.49
N ASN A 124 11.78 11.27 -8.96
CA ASN A 124 12.39 11.99 -10.09
C ASN A 124 13.36 13.08 -9.62
N GLN A 125 13.08 13.69 -8.45
CA GLN A 125 13.81 14.87 -7.98
C GLN A 125 15.00 14.54 -7.10
N GLY A 126 15.08 13.32 -6.54
CA GLY A 126 16.14 12.93 -5.60
C GLY A 126 16.09 13.65 -4.25
N GLU A 127 15.05 14.43 -3.98
CA GLU A 127 14.83 15.12 -2.70
C GLU A 127 14.26 14.13 -1.68
N LEU A 128 15.18 13.45 -1.00
CA LEU A 128 14.92 12.47 0.05
C LEU A 128 15.68 12.90 1.30
N ASP A 129 15.01 12.88 2.44
CA ASP A 129 15.63 13.01 3.75
C ASP A 129 16.18 11.63 4.16
N PHE A 130 17.51 11.49 4.25
CA PHE A 130 18.12 10.21 4.61
C PHE A 130 18.05 9.89 6.09
N ASP A 131 17.66 10.85 6.95
CA ASP A 131 17.34 10.61 8.35
C ASP A 131 15.89 10.09 8.52
N HIS A 132 15.12 10.01 7.42
CA HIS A 132 13.74 9.52 7.44
C HIS A 132 13.68 8.05 7.94
N PRO A 133 12.73 7.66 8.81
CA PRO A 133 12.65 6.32 9.41
C PRO A 133 12.68 5.12 8.44
N VAL A 134 12.31 5.33 7.18
CA VAL A 134 12.31 4.33 6.11
C VAL A 134 13.72 3.85 5.74
N PHE A 135 14.76 4.65 5.98
CA PHE A 135 16.16 4.27 5.72
C PHE A 135 16.79 3.51 6.89
N HIS A 136 16.11 3.43 8.04
CA HIS A 136 16.62 2.84 9.28
C HIS A 136 15.69 1.75 9.87
N GLY A 137 14.60 1.44 9.16
CA GLY A 137 13.56 0.52 9.63
C GLY A 137 13.74 -0.93 9.19
N TRP A 138 12.67 -1.70 9.35
CA TRP A 138 12.63 -3.13 8.99
C TRP A 138 12.82 -3.40 7.49
N ALA A 139 12.17 -2.62 6.61
CA ALA A 139 12.24 -2.84 5.17
C ALA A 139 13.61 -2.42 4.58
N ARG A 140 14.01 -3.05 3.47
CA ARG A 140 15.30 -2.81 2.80
C ARG A 140 15.17 -1.69 1.75
N PRO A 141 15.63 -0.46 2.00
CA PRO A 141 15.44 0.65 1.07
C PRO A 141 16.22 0.45 -0.23
N LEU A 142 15.60 0.87 -1.34
CA LEU A 142 16.15 0.88 -2.69
C LEU A 142 15.62 2.14 -3.39
N ILE A 143 16.47 3.00 -3.92
CA ILE A 143 15.99 4.19 -4.63
C ILE A 143 15.94 3.89 -6.13
N PHE A 144 14.83 4.22 -6.78
CA PHE A 144 14.66 4.07 -8.23
C PHE A 144 14.41 5.45 -8.85
N THR A 145 15.29 5.86 -9.76
CA THR A 145 15.32 7.24 -10.26
C THR A 145 15.95 7.34 -11.65
N SER A 146 16.07 8.56 -12.18
CA SER A 146 16.69 8.79 -13.47
C SER A 146 18.21 8.69 -13.39
N ASP A 147 18.86 8.38 -14.51
CA ASP A 147 20.33 8.40 -14.62
C ASP A 147 20.95 9.72 -14.12
N GLU A 148 20.36 10.84 -14.53
CA GLU A 148 20.80 12.17 -14.11
C GLU A 148 20.68 12.38 -12.60
N THR A 149 19.51 12.05 -12.02
CA THR A 149 19.27 12.26 -10.59
C THR A 149 20.15 11.33 -9.74
N ALA A 150 20.35 10.09 -10.19
CA ALA A 150 21.23 9.12 -9.54
C ALA A 150 22.66 9.69 -9.43
N ALA A 151 23.22 10.15 -10.54
CA ALA A 151 24.59 10.67 -10.59
C ALA A 151 24.75 12.00 -9.84
N ARG A 152 23.78 12.92 -9.97
CA ARG A 152 23.94 14.29 -9.46
C ARG A 152 23.53 14.49 -8.01
N LYS A 153 22.52 13.76 -7.53
CA LYS A 153 21.90 14.01 -6.23
C LYS A 153 21.99 12.84 -5.25
N LEU A 154 22.14 11.62 -5.76
CA LEU A 154 22.03 10.41 -4.94
C LEU A 154 23.33 9.59 -4.92
N ALA A 155 24.45 10.15 -5.39
CA ALA A 155 25.75 9.48 -5.38
C ALA A 155 26.21 9.07 -3.97
N ALA A 156 25.78 9.82 -2.95
CA ALA A 156 26.07 9.55 -1.54
C ALA A 156 24.91 8.91 -0.78
N ALA A 157 23.91 8.34 -1.48
CA ALA A 157 22.78 7.70 -0.83
C ALA A 157 23.24 6.51 0.05
N PRO A 158 22.67 6.31 1.25
CA PRO A 158 23.06 5.25 2.18
C PRO A 158 22.54 3.86 1.76
N CYS A 159 21.83 3.76 0.64
CA CYS A 159 21.23 2.54 0.14
C CYS A 159 21.41 2.45 -1.38
N PRO A 160 21.22 1.27 -1.99
CA PRO A 160 21.41 1.12 -3.42
C PRO A 160 20.50 2.05 -4.23
N VAL A 161 21.08 2.66 -5.28
CA VAL A 161 20.36 3.50 -6.24
C VAL A 161 20.33 2.80 -7.58
N VAL A 162 19.13 2.65 -8.13
CA VAL A 162 18.87 2.12 -9.47
C VAL A 162 18.57 3.28 -10.38
N ALA A 163 19.48 3.49 -11.32
CA ALA A 163 19.37 4.46 -12.38
C ALA A 163 18.64 3.84 -13.58
N ASP A 164 17.64 4.54 -14.11
CA ASP A 164 16.91 4.17 -15.33
C ASP A 164 16.79 5.40 -16.24
N ALA A 165 16.89 5.23 -17.55
CA ALA A 165 16.82 6.35 -18.49
C ALA A 165 15.45 7.05 -18.50
N ALA A 166 14.38 6.35 -18.13
CA ALA A 166 13.01 6.87 -18.10
C ALA A 166 12.24 6.22 -16.94
N PRO A 167 12.51 6.59 -15.69
CA PRO A 167 11.95 5.91 -14.54
C PRO A 167 10.43 6.09 -14.48
N ASP A 168 9.71 4.97 -14.40
CA ASP A 168 8.28 4.93 -14.16
C ASP A 168 7.91 3.76 -13.24
N ILE A 169 6.68 3.74 -12.74
CA ILE A 169 6.24 2.70 -11.80
C ILE A 169 6.23 1.29 -12.41
N ARG A 170 5.98 1.14 -13.71
CA ARG A 170 5.96 -0.17 -14.38
C ARG A 170 7.38 -0.72 -14.51
N ARG A 171 8.36 0.13 -14.83
CA ARG A 171 9.77 -0.21 -14.84
C ARG A 171 10.29 -0.53 -13.44
N ALA A 172 9.87 0.22 -12.43
CA ALA A 172 10.18 -0.06 -11.03
C ALA A 172 9.65 -1.45 -10.60
N ILE A 173 8.38 -1.77 -10.89
CA ILE A 173 7.79 -3.09 -10.64
C ILE A 173 8.58 -4.18 -11.38
N ARG A 174 8.88 -3.97 -12.67
CA ARG A 174 9.64 -4.93 -13.48
C ARG A 174 11.04 -5.15 -12.92
N HIS A 175 11.72 -4.12 -12.44
CA HIS A 175 13.02 -4.24 -11.79
C HIS A 175 12.95 -5.15 -10.56
N LEU A 176 11.94 -4.94 -9.69
CA LEU A 176 11.74 -5.80 -8.52
C LEU A 176 11.47 -7.25 -8.92
N GLN A 177 10.61 -7.48 -9.90
CA GLN A 177 10.25 -8.83 -10.33
C GLN A 177 11.42 -9.56 -11.01
N VAL A 178 12.12 -8.90 -11.92
CA VAL A 178 13.16 -9.54 -12.75
C VAL A 178 14.51 -9.56 -12.05
N SER A 179 14.92 -8.45 -11.44
CA SER A 179 16.27 -8.31 -10.87
C SER A 179 16.34 -8.69 -9.39
N ARG A 180 15.22 -8.62 -8.66
CA ARG A 180 15.16 -8.99 -7.23
C ARG A 180 14.35 -10.26 -6.97
N GLY A 181 13.76 -10.86 -8.01
CA GLY A 181 12.98 -12.09 -7.88
C GLY A 181 11.71 -11.91 -7.04
N CYS A 182 11.20 -10.67 -6.90
CA CYS A 182 10.01 -10.41 -6.11
C CYS A 182 8.76 -10.98 -6.79
N GLU A 183 8.05 -11.88 -6.13
CA GLU A 183 6.82 -12.48 -6.65
C GLU A 183 5.61 -11.58 -6.44
N CYS A 184 5.57 -10.82 -5.35
CA CYS A 184 4.46 -9.99 -4.93
C CYS A 184 4.95 -8.57 -4.62
N VAL A 185 4.52 -7.60 -5.43
CA VAL A 185 4.83 -6.18 -5.24
C VAL A 185 3.59 -5.43 -4.76
N SER A 186 3.67 -4.83 -3.56
CA SER A 186 2.62 -3.93 -3.02
C SER A 186 2.85 -2.51 -3.50
N ILE A 187 1.80 -1.82 -3.95
CA ILE A 187 1.85 -0.46 -4.44
C ILE A 187 1.22 0.49 -3.41
N GLU A 188 2.03 1.38 -2.87
CA GLU A 188 1.67 2.46 -1.95
C GLU A 188 2.10 3.79 -2.58
N ALA A 189 1.48 4.12 -3.71
CA ALA A 189 1.81 5.29 -4.52
C ALA A 189 0.60 6.19 -4.73
N GLY A 190 0.84 7.50 -4.80
CA GLY A 190 -0.21 8.49 -5.03
C GLY A 190 -0.85 8.38 -6.43
N PRO A 191 -2.01 9.03 -6.65
CA PRO A 191 -2.81 8.85 -7.85
C PRO A 191 -2.07 9.13 -9.16
N SER A 192 -1.20 10.14 -9.20
CA SER A 192 -0.42 10.50 -10.40
C SER A 192 0.50 9.37 -10.87
N THR A 193 1.00 8.58 -9.92
CA THR A 193 1.91 7.46 -10.20
C THR A 193 1.12 6.18 -10.42
N ALA A 194 0.12 5.90 -9.58
CA ALA A 194 -0.65 4.67 -9.64
C ALA A 194 -1.57 4.57 -10.86
N ARG A 195 -2.04 5.71 -11.41
CA ARG A 195 -2.94 5.73 -12.59
C ARG A 195 -2.40 4.94 -13.77
N ALA A 196 -1.10 5.03 -14.02
CA ALA A 196 -0.43 4.29 -15.10
C ALA A 196 -0.62 2.77 -14.99
N LEU A 197 -0.91 2.21 -13.80
CA LEU A 197 -1.09 0.77 -13.58
C LEU A 197 -2.46 0.24 -14.01
N TYR A 198 -3.43 1.15 -14.20
CA TYR A 198 -4.79 0.84 -14.68
C TYR A 198 -4.90 0.94 -16.21
N GLU A 199 -3.89 1.47 -16.89
CA GLU A 199 -3.81 1.49 -18.35
C GLU A 199 -3.50 0.08 -18.91
N ARG A 200 -3.91 -0.19 -20.16
CA ARG A 200 -3.65 -1.51 -20.78
C ARG A 200 -2.18 -1.65 -21.19
N PRO A 201 -1.52 -2.80 -20.91
CA PRO A 201 -2.03 -3.93 -20.12
C PRO A 201 -2.06 -3.58 -18.62
N ILE A 202 -3.21 -3.84 -17.98
CA ILE A 202 -3.40 -3.53 -16.54
C ILE A 202 -2.45 -4.37 -15.71
N ALA A 203 -1.64 -3.67 -14.91
CA ALA A 203 -0.60 -4.27 -14.08
C ALA A 203 -1.19 -4.84 -12.78
N ILE A 204 -2.12 -4.12 -12.14
CA ILE A 204 -2.73 -4.52 -10.87
C ILE A 204 -3.47 -5.85 -11.04
N LYS A 205 -3.20 -6.79 -10.14
CA LYS A 205 -3.87 -8.11 -10.07
C LYS A 205 -4.80 -8.23 -8.88
N GLU A 206 -4.51 -7.49 -7.81
CA GLU A 206 -5.38 -7.34 -6.64
C GLU A 206 -5.45 -5.88 -6.21
N LEU A 207 -6.65 -5.42 -5.84
CA LEU A 207 -6.86 -4.14 -5.20
C LEU A 207 -7.52 -4.37 -3.84
N LEU A 208 -6.85 -3.93 -2.77
CA LEU A 208 -7.41 -3.76 -1.44
C LEU A 208 -7.83 -2.29 -1.29
N LEU A 209 -9.14 -2.05 -1.23
CA LEU A 209 -9.69 -0.70 -1.21
C LEU A 209 -10.49 -0.47 0.07
N SER A 210 -10.08 0.50 0.86
CA SER A 210 -10.84 1.02 1.99
C SER A 210 -11.64 2.24 1.53
N VAL A 211 -12.96 2.25 1.72
CA VAL A 211 -13.82 3.38 1.34
C VAL A 211 -14.47 3.97 2.59
N TYR A 212 -14.17 5.24 2.85
CA TYR A 212 -14.84 6.03 3.87
C TYR A 212 -16.23 6.45 3.36
N LEU A 213 -17.29 6.05 4.05
CA LEU A 213 -18.66 6.12 3.55
C LEU A 213 -19.45 7.35 4.05
N GLU A 214 -18.85 8.20 4.88
CA GLU A 214 -19.55 9.35 5.43
C GLU A 214 -19.90 10.40 4.35
N PRO A 215 -20.97 11.18 4.54
CA PRO A 215 -21.44 12.15 3.53
C PRO A 215 -20.46 13.29 3.22
N SER A 216 -19.45 13.51 4.07
CA SER A 216 -18.49 14.59 3.92
C SER A 216 -17.09 14.16 4.37
N LEU A 217 -16.08 14.63 3.66
CA LEU A 217 -14.67 14.56 4.04
C LEU A 217 -14.08 15.98 4.07
N ASP A 218 -13.28 16.29 5.10
CA ASP A 218 -12.54 17.55 5.18
C ASP A 218 -11.73 17.78 3.90
N GLN A 219 -11.85 18.95 3.29
CA GLN A 219 -11.18 19.27 2.02
C GLN A 219 -9.67 19.07 2.08
N ARG A 220 -9.04 19.28 3.25
CA ARG A 220 -7.60 19.09 3.45
C ARG A 220 -7.18 17.63 3.50
N ALA A 221 -8.13 16.71 3.73
CA ALA A 221 -7.90 15.27 3.63
C ALA A 221 -8.18 14.71 2.23
N GLN A 222 -8.71 15.52 1.30
CA GLN A 222 -9.02 15.10 -0.06
C GLN A 222 -7.77 15.05 -0.92
N GLY A 223 -7.47 13.88 -1.47
CA GLY A 223 -6.42 13.66 -2.45
C GLY A 223 -6.92 13.78 -3.89
N ALA A 224 -6.06 13.44 -4.84
CA ALA A 224 -6.44 13.48 -6.25
C ALA A 224 -7.37 12.28 -6.60
N PRO A 225 -8.26 12.44 -7.59
CA PRO A 225 -9.05 11.33 -8.10
C PRO A 225 -8.16 10.27 -8.78
N LEU A 226 -8.48 8.99 -8.57
CA LEU A 226 -7.72 7.89 -9.17
C LEU A 226 -8.49 7.13 -10.25
N ILE A 227 -9.54 6.40 -9.87
CA ILE A 227 -10.36 5.54 -10.74
C ILE A 227 -11.76 5.43 -10.15
N SER A 228 -12.81 5.29 -10.97
CA SER A 228 -14.17 5.08 -10.46
C SER A 228 -14.41 3.64 -10.00
N LEU A 229 -15.39 3.43 -9.11
CA LEU A 229 -15.72 2.09 -8.63
C LEU A 229 -16.32 1.21 -9.75
N SER A 230 -17.11 1.80 -10.65
CA SER A 230 -17.63 1.12 -11.84
C SER A 230 -16.51 0.64 -12.78
N GLU A 231 -15.47 1.45 -13.01
CA GLU A 231 -14.29 1.04 -13.77
C GLU A 231 -13.55 -0.10 -13.06
N VAL A 232 -13.31 0.00 -11.75
CA VAL A 232 -12.71 -1.10 -10.98
C VAL A 232 -13.52 -2.39 -11.16
N ARG A 233 -14.84 -2.36 -10.99
CA ARG A 233 -15.70 -3.54 -11.20
C ARG A 233 -15.62 -4.10 -12.62
N ALA A 234 -15.42 -3.25 -13.64
CA ALA A 234 -15.21 -3.71 -15.01
C ALA A 234 -13.82 -4.33 -15.25
N LEU A 235 -12.80 -3.90 -14.51
CA LEU A 235 -11.42 -4.36 -14.68
C LEU A 235 -11.10 -5.67 -13.92
N PHE A 236 -11.83 -5.94 -12.84
CA PHE A 236 -11.61 -7.07 -11.93
C PHE A 236 -12.79 -8.06 -11.97
N ARG A 237 -12.51 -9.36 -11.85
CA ARG A 237 -13.52 -10.42 -12.03
C ARG A 237 -14.28 -10.75 -10.76
N ASN A 238 -13.63 -10.58 -9.61
CA ASN A 238 -14.17 -10.95 -8.31
C ASN A 238 -14.07 -9.76 -7.36
N GLU A 239 -15.15 -9.47 -6.65
CA GLU A 239 -15.22 -8.50 -5.56
C GLU A 239 -15.74 -9.20 -4.30
N THR A 240 -15.06 -9.00 -3.18
CA THR A 240 -15.67 -9.20 -1.85
C THR A 240 -15.67 -7.88 -1.12
N CYS A 241 -16.72 -7.62 -0.34
CA CYS A 241 -16.89 -6.37 0.38
C CYS A 241 -17.50 -6.66 1.74
N THR A 242 -17.03 -5.96 2.77
CA THR A 242 -17.71 -5.88 4.06
C THR A 242 -17.80 -4.44 4.52
N VAL A 243 -18.81 -4.14 5.34
CA VAL A 243 -19.04 -2.80 5.89
C VAL A 243 -18.84 -2.88 7.40
N HIS A 244 -18.06 -1.94 7.93
CA HIS A 244 -17.74 -1.84 9.34
C HIS A 244 -18.12 -0.46 9.87
N ARG A 245 -18.45 -0.43 11.16
CA ARG A 245 -18.65 0.81 11.90
C ARG A 245 -17.59 0.91 12.99
N GLU A 246 -16.79 1.96 12.94
CA GLU A 246 -15.67 2.21 13.82
C GLU A 246 -15.74 3.64 14.35
N GLN A 247 -15.77 3.80 15.68
CA GLN A 247 -15.88 5.12 16.34
C GLN A 247 -17.02 6.00 15.77
N GLY A 248 -18.13 5.37 15.41
CA GLY A 248 -19.30 6.05 14.83
C GLY A 248 -19.26 6.26 13.32
N LYS A 249 -18.10 6.07 12.68
CA LYS A 249 -17.87 6.24 11.23
C LYS A 249 -18.03 4.94 10.46
N HIS A 250 -18.49 5.03 9.21
CA HIS A 250 -18.69 3.90 8.32
C HIS A 250 -17.55 3.75 7.31
N TRP A 251 -17.06 2.53 7.19
CA TRP A 251 -16.03 2.14 6.22
C TRP A 251 -16.47 0.87 5.49
N SER A 252 -16.26 0.78 4.19
CA SER A 252 -16.31 -0.49 3.46
C SER A 252 -14.93 -0.91 3.01
N PHE A 253 -14.65 -2.20 3.12
CA PHE A 253 -13.37 -2.80 2.73
C PHE A 253 -13.62 -3.78 1.60
N HIS A 254 -13.06 -3.46 0.44
CA HIS A 254 -13.22 -4.21 -0.78
C HIS A 254 -11.92 -4.95 -1.10
N ARG A 255 -12.06 -6.16 -1.62
CA ARG A 255 -10.98 -6.89 -2.29
C ARG A 255 -11.41 -7.23 -3.69
N PHE A 256 -10.69 -6.68 -4.67
CA PHE A 256 -10.89 -6.97 -6.09
C PHE A 256 -9.77 -7.87 -6.61
N ARG A 257 -10.10 -8.89 -7.41
CA ARG A 257 -9.12 -9.81 -8.03
C ARG A 257 -9.38 -10.02 -9.51
N ARG A 258 -8.32 -10.12 -10.31
CA ARG A 258 -8.37 -10.43 -11.75
C ARG A 258 -8.22 -11.91 -12.03
#